data_AF-A0A160P973-F1
#
_entry.id   AF-A0A160P973-F1
#
_cell.length_a   1.000
_cell.length_b   1.000
_cell.length_c   1.000
_cell.angle_alpha   90.00
_cell.angle_beta   90.00
_cell.angle_gamma   90.00
#
_symmetry.space_group_name_H-M   'P 1'
#
loop_
_entity.id
_entity.type
_entity.pdbx_description
1 polymer ?
#
loop_
_entity_poly.entity_id
_entity_poly.type
_entity_poly.pdbx_seq_one_letter_code
_entity_poly.pdbx_strand_id
1 'polypeptide(L)'
;MSTTSASTGPAVVIARHPATAVVTASGGDGLAHGILERTLFLREVRGATWHRLSPMVAAEDEQAVAQRAVARLQAAGYQVLADEEFATPCTEDRYVTTGRSIENLAERIRQTPTAGEVSELLDEVTATHDGILASLGNLLHALADVYKRLDGPSEWPVAERMHYLADWRLGPVAEDLLRVRADLADRGAPPGRRGPYAPPPAPPAPTSAASGRTR
;
A
#
# COMPACT_ATOMS: atom_id res chain seq x y z
N MET A 1 12.18 -18.85 40.29
CA MET A 1 12.19 -17.46 39.79
C MET A 1 12.56 -17.52 38.32
N SER A 2 11.56 -17.55 37.44
CA SER A 2 11.79 -17.64 36.00
C SER A 2 12.02 -16.23 35.46
N THR A 3 13.22 -15.99 34.94
CA THR A 3 13.55 -14.76 34.22
C THR A 3 12.84 -14.80 32.87
N THR A 4 11.80 -14.00 32.72
CA THR A 4 11.18 -13.69 31.43
C THR A 4 12.21 -12.95 30.59
N SER A 5 12.84 -13.66 29.64
CA SER A 5 13.61 -13.02 28.59
C SER A 5 12.64 -12.21 27.73
N ALA A 6 12.61 -10.89 27.95
CA ALA A 6 11.92 -9.98 27.05
C ALA A 6 12.56 -10.15 25.67
N SER A 7 11.79 -10.67 24.71
CA SER A 7 12.15 -10.65 23.30
C SER A 7 12.33 -9.18 22.92
N THR A 8 13.59 -8.74 22.87
CA THR A 8 13.94 -7.38 22.51
C THR A 8 13.83 -7.34 20.99
N GLY A 9 12.83 -6.62 20.47
CA GLY A 9 12.68 -6.42 19.02
C GLY A 9 13.98 -5.84 18.42
N PRO A 10 14.22 -6.01 17.11
CA PRO A 10 15.46 -5.53 16.49
C PRO A 10 15.66 -4.03 16.73
N ALA A 11 16.87 -3.63 17.13
CA ALA A 11 17.14 -2.24 17.52
C ALA A 11 17.10 -1.29 16.32
N VAL A 12 16.56 -0.09 16.53
CA VAL A 12 16.57 1.02 15.57
C VAL A 12 17.35 2.18 16.17
N VAL A 13 18.30 2.73 15.43
CA VAL A 13 19.08 3.89 15.84
C VAL A 13 18.55 5.12 15.12
N ILE A 14 18.27 6.21 15.84
CA ILE A 14 17.91 7.53 15.27
C ILE A 14 18.86 8.59 15.82
N ALA A 15 19.72 9.14 14.97
CA ALA A 15 20.76 10.05 15.41
C ALA A 15 21.07 11.12 14.36
N ARG A 16 21.62 12.24 14.81
CA ARG A 16 22.14 13.30 13.97
C ARG A 16 23.50 12.87 13.41
N HIS A 17 23.61 12.84 12.08
CA HIS A 17 24.84 12.42 11.43
C HIS A 17 25.98 13.41 11.72
N PRO A 18 27.12 12.97 12.26
CA PRO A 18 28.12 13.87 12.84
C PRO A 18 28.77 14.80 11.82
N ALA A 19 28.89 14.37 10.56
CA ALA A 19 29.55 15.17 9.52
C ALA A 19 28.59 16.12 8.77
N THR A 20 27.29 15.86 8.79
CA THR A 20 26.33 16.57 7.93
C THR A 20 25.19 17.20 8.70
N ALA A 21 25.10 16.94 10.01
CA ALA A 21 24.00 17.33 10.89
C ALA A 21 22.60 16.83 10.45
N VAL A 22 22.50 15.99 9.42
CA VAL A 22 21.23 15.43 8.95
C VAL A 22 20.76 14.35 9.91
N VAL A 23 19.48 14.35 10.29
CA VAL A 23 18.90 13.27 11.10
C VAL A 23 18.81 12.00 10.26
N THR A 24 19.32 10.90 10.81
CA THR A 24 19.39 9.59 10.13
C THR A 24 18.80 8.48 10.99
N ALA A 25 18.35 7.42 10.34
CA ALA A 25 17.84 6.23 11.00
C ALA A 25 18.38 4.95 10.36
N SER A 26 18.72 3.94 11.17
CA SER A 26 19.23 2.65 10.70
C SER A 26 18.84 1.49 11.62
N GLY A 27 19.01 0.25 11.14
CA GLY A 27 18.58 -0.95 11.87
C GLY A 27 17.11 -1.30 11.63
N GLY A 28 16.55 -2.14 12.51
CA GLY A 28 15.19 -2.66 12.40
C GLY A 28 15.00 -3.65 11.26
N ASP A 29 13.73 -3.81 10.85
CA ASP A 29 13.29 -4.67 9.76
C ASP A 29 12.41 -3.88 8.75
N GLY A 30 11.75 -4.59 7.84
CA GLY A 30 10.88 -3.96 6.82
C GLY A 30 9.75 -3.11 7.41
N LEU A 31 9.20 -3.47 8.58
CA LEU A 31 8.16 -2.68 9.24
C LEU A 31 8.75 -1.41 9.84
N ALA A 32 9.94 -1.47 10.45
CA ALA A 32 10.65 -0.28 10.93
C ALA A 32 10.94 0.71 9.78
N HIS A 33 11.43 0.20 8.64
CA HIS A 33 11.65 1.02 7.43
C HIS A 33 10.37 1.70 6.95
N GLY A 34 9.26 0.95 6.88
CA GLY A 34 7.97 1.53 6.51
C GLY A 34 7.45 2.59 7.50
N ILE A 35 7.74 2.45 8.80
CA ILE A 35 7.40 3.48 9.80
C ILE A 35 8.19 4.77 9.56
N LEU A 36 9.50 4.64 9.30
CA LEU A 36 10.38 5.76 9.00
C LEU A 36 9.92 6.51 7.73
N GLU A 37 9.63 5.79 6.65
CA GLU A 37 9.19 6.37 5.38
C GLU A 37 7.87 7.16 5.49
N ARG A 38 6.97 6.71 6.37
CA ARG A 38 5.71 7.41 6.69
C ARG A 38 5.88 8.55 7.70
N THR A 39 7.10 8.77 8.16
CA THR A 39 7.47 9.83 9.09
C THR A 39 8.54 10.73 8.47
N LEU A 40 8.41 10.97 7.15
CA LEU A 40 9.23 11.89 6.36
C LEU A 40 10.72 11.54 6.26
N PHE A 41 11.09 10.30 6.60
CA PHE A 41 12.43 9.80 6.26
C PHE A 41 12.44 9.24 4.83
N LEU A 42 13.49 9.52 4.08
CA LEU A 42 13.75 8.96 2.75
C LEU A 42 14.70 7.77 2.89
N ARG A 43 14.37 6.66 2.23
CA ARG A 43 15.22 5.47 2.17
C ARG A 43 16.45 5.72 1.30
N GLU A 44 17.60 5.28 1.78
CA GLU A 44 18.88 5.26 1.09
C GLU A 44 19.46 3.83 1.12
N VAL A 45 20.05 3.38 0.01
CA VAL A 45 20.60 2.02 -0.12
C VAL A 45 22.05 2.10 -0.58
N ARG A 46 22.99 1.81 0.33
CA ARG A 46 24.44 1.74 0.05
C ARG A 46 25.10 0.67 0.92
N GLY A 47 25.14 -0.57 0.43
CA GLY A 47 25.60 -1.74 1.20
C GLY A 47 24.59 -2.21 2.25
N ALA A 48 24.04 -1.28 3.04
CA ALA A 48 22.92 -1.47 3.93
C ALA A 48 21.81 -0.45 3.63
N THR A 49 20.58 -0.78 4.07
CA THR A 49 19.44 0.14 4.06
C THR A 49 19.49 1.05 5.27
N TRP A 50 19.44 2.36 5.04
CA TRP A 50 19.32 3.38 6.08
C TRP A 50 18.39 4.48 5.58
N HIS A 51 18.08 5.44 6.44
CA HIS A 51 17.17 6.52 6.09
C HIS A 51 17.73 7.86 6.54
N ARG A 52 17.39 8.91 5.80
CA ARG A 52 17.67 10.31 6.17
C ARG A 52 16.37 11.09 6.24
N LEU A 53 16.29 12.07 7.11
CA LEU A 53 15.16 13.00 7.12
C LEU A 53 15.06 13.71 5.77
N SER A 54 13.83 13.88 5.28
CA SER A 54 13.56 14.56 4.02
C SER A 54 14.08 16.01 4.08
N PRO A 55 14.75 16.51 3.02
CA PRO A 55 15.22 17.89 2.97
C PRO A 55 14.07 18.91 2.87
N MET A 56 12.83 18.44 2.72
CA MET A 56 11.62 19.27 2.73
C MET A 56 11.12 19.57 4.15
N VAL A 57 11.66 18.92 5.18
CA VAL A 57 11.34 19.23 6.59
C VAL A 57 12.11 20.49 6.98
N ALA A 58 11.41 21.49 7.51
CA ALA A 58 12.04 22.72 7.99
C ALA A 58 12.91 22.43 9.22
N ALA A 59 13.98 23.21 9.42
CA ALA A 59 14.95 22.99 10.48
C ALA A 59 14.30 22.98 11.88
N GLU A 60 13.32 23.86 12.09
CA GLU A 60 12.52 23.97 13.31
C GLU A 60 11.63 22.74 13.58
N ASP A 61 11.27 21.97 12.53
CA ASP A 61 10.39 20.81 12.63
C ASP A 61 11.17 19.49 12.75
N GLU A 62 12.48 19.47 12.47
CA GLU A 62 13.28 18.24 12.43
C GLU A 62 13.16 17.43 13.72
N GLN A 63 13.28 18.10 14.87
CA GLN A 63 13.22 17.45 16.17
C GLN A 63 11.84 16.84 16.41
N ALA A 64 10.75 17.56 16.10
CA ALA A 64 9.39 17.08 16.27
C ALA A 64 9.10 15.86 15.38
N VAL A 65 9.59 15.87 14.13
CA VAL A 65 9.44 14.74 13.20
C VAL A 65 10.26 13.53 13.67
N ALA A 66 11.48 13.73 14.15
CA ALA A 66 12.31 12.67 14.69
C ALA A 66 11.70 12.04 15.95
N GLN A 67 11.21 12.85 16.89
CA GLN A 67 10.47 12.38 18.07
C GLN A 67 9.23 11.58 17.69
N ARG A 68 8.50 12.01 16.66
CA ARG A 68 7.36 11.25 16.13
C ARG A 68 7.76 9.88 15.58
N ALA A 69 8.91 9.79 14.91
CA ALA A 69 9.43 8.52 14.43
C ALA A 69 9.79 7.58 15.59
N VAL A 70 10.46 8.12 16.63
CA VAL A 70 10.78 7.38 17.87
C VAL A 70 9.50 6.84 18.52
N ALA A 71 8.49 7.70 18.72
CA ALA A 71 7.21 7.33 19.33
C ALA A 71 6.49 6.20 18.58
N ARG A 72 6.47 6.27 17.23
CA ARG A 72 5.84 5.24 16.37
C ARG A 72 6.59 3.91 16.38
N LEU A 73 7.92 3.95 16.41
CA LEU A 73 8.75 2.75 16.51
C LEU A 73 8.60 2.07 17.87
N GLN A 74 8.63 2.86 18.96
CA GLN A 74 8.37 2.35 20.30
C GLN A 74 6.98 1.72 20.42
N ALA A 75 5.94 2.37 19.87
CA ALA A 75 4.58 1.83 19.84
C ALA A 75 4.46 0.52 19.05
N ALA A 76 5.34 0.31 18.06
CA ALA A 76 5.43 -0.94 17.32
C ALA A 76 6.24 -2.04 18.05
N GLY A 77 6.86 -1.72 19.19
CA GLY A 77 7.62 -2.64 20.04
C GLY A 77 9.12 -2.66 19.78
N TYR A 78 9.66 -1.72 19.01
CA TYR A 78 11.10 -1.65 18.75
C TYR A 78 11.85 -1.01 19.93
N GLN A 79 13.05 -1.52 20.20
CA GLN A 79 14.03 -0.80 21.02
C GLN A 79 14.63 0.32 20.17
N VAL A 80 14.42 1.58 20.59
CA VAL A 80 14.94 2.75 19.85
C VAL A 80 16.11 3.36 20.62
N LEU A 81 17.27 3.42 19.98
CA LEU A 81 18.47 4.12 20.46
C LEU A 81 18.49 5.49 19.77
N ALA A 82 17.93 6.49 20.44
CA ALA A 82 17.82 7.84 19.91
C ALA A 82 18.82 8.79 20.58
N ASP A 83 19.32 9.79 19.83
CA ASP A 83 19.97 10.95 20.46
C ASP A 83 19.01 11.63 21.44
N GLU A 84 19.56 12.26 22.48
CA GLU A 84 18.78 12.80 23.61
C GLU A 84 17.71 13.80 23.18
N GLU A 85 17.98 14.61 22.15
CA GLU A 85 17.01 15.57 21.59
C GLU A 85 15.77 14.91 20.97
N PHE A 86 15.89 13.66 20.51
CA PHE A 86 14.81 12.91 19.86
C PHE A 86 14.13 11.91 20.81
N ALA A 87 14.73 11.66 21.97
CA ALA A 87 14.16 10.76 22.97
C ALA A 87 12.79 11.31 23.44
N THR A 88 11.79 10.43 23.46
CA THR A 88 10.45 10.76 23.95
C THR A 88 9.86 9.59 24.72
N PRO A 89 9.16 9.83 25.85
CA PRO A 89 8.42 8.80 26.57
C PRO A 89 7.03 8.55 25.94
N CYS A 90 6.59 9.38 24.99
CA CYS A 90 5.29 9.26 24.37
C CYS A 90 5.30 8.17 23.29
N THR A 91 4.30 7.28 23.30
CA THR A 91 4.01 6.39 22.18
C THR A 91 2.81 6.92 21.41
N GLU A 92 2.87 6.91 20.07
CA GLU A 92 1.68 7.16 19.24
C GLU A 92 0.84 5.89 19.08
N ASP A 93 -0.43 6.03 18.75
CA ASP A 93 -1.25 4.89 18.35
C ASP A 93 -0.68 4.21 17.10
N ARG A 94 -0.78 2.88 17.08
CA ARG A 94 -0.28 2.06 15.99
C ARG A 94 -1.10 2.34 14.72
N TYR A 95 -0.50 3.07 13.78
CA TYR A 95 -1.10 3.35 12.48
C TYR A 95 -1.24 2.06 11.64
N VAL A 96 -2.48 1.66 11.33
CA VAL A 96 -2.76 0.55 10.43
C VAL A 96 -2.80 1.07 8.99
N THR A 97 -1.92 0.53 8.14
CA THR A 97 -1.85 0.95 6.74
C THR A 97 -2.76 0.10 5.84
N THR A 98 -3.14 0.65 4.68
CA THR A 98 -3.76 -0.16 3.61
C THR A 98 -2.90 -1.37 3.23
N GLY A 99 -1.57 -1.23 3.23
CA GLY A 99 -0.66 -2.37 3.04
C GLY A 99 -0.84 -3.46 4.09
N ARG A 100 -1.06 -3.10 5.36
CA ARG A 100 -1.37 -4.05 6.42
C ARG A 100 -2.73 -4.73 6.22
N SER A 101 -3.73 -4.00 5.72
CA SER A 101 -5.01 -4.60 5.33
C SER A 101 -4.85 -5.64 4.21
N ILE A 102 -3.99 -5.38 3.22
CA ILE A 102 -3.66 -6.33 2.15
C ILE A 102 -2.89 -7.54 2.71
N GLU A 103 -1.95 -7.35 3.64
CA GLU A 103 -1.27 -8.46 4.33
C GLU A 103 -2.26 -9.35 5.10
N ASN A 104 -3.20 -8.72 5.82
CA ASN A 104 -4.25 -9.44 6.54
C ASN A 104 -5.16 -10.20 5.57
N LEU A 105 -5.49 -9.63 4.41
CA LEU A 105 -6.22 -10.33 3.35
C LEU A 105 -5.46 -11.56 2.84
N ALA A 106 -4.15 -11.42 2.60
CA ALA A 106 -3.32 -12.55 2.19
C ALA A 106 -3.26 -13.65 3.27
N GLU A 107 -3.24 -13.28 4.55
CA GLU A 107 -3.31 -14.25 5.66
C GLU A 107 -4.66 -14.95 5.72
N ARG A 108 -5.76 -14.21 5.56
CA ARG A 108 -7.11 -14.81 5.47
C ARG A 108 -7.17 -15.83 4.33
N ILE A 109 -6.68 -15.49 3.14
CA ILE A 109 -6.62 -16.41 1.99
C ILE A 109 -5.85 -17.69 2.33
N ARG A 110 -4.74 -17.62 3.07
CA ARG A 110 -3.97 -18.81 3.50
C ARG A 110 -4.72 -19.69 4.50
N GLN A 111 -5.53 -19.09 5.35
CA GLN A 111 -6.26 -19.79 6.41
C GLN A 111 -7.61 -20.34 5.94
N THR A 112 -8.14 -19.82 4.83
CA THR A 112 -9.42 -20.23 4.27
C THR A 112 -9.37 -21.65 3.68
N PRO A 113 -10.23 -22.57 4.13
CA PRO A 113 -10.16 -23.98 3.73
C PRO A 113 -10.87 -24.28 2.40
N THR A 114 -11.77 -23.40 1.92
CA THR A 114 -12.60 -23.69 0.74
C THR A 114 -12.30 -22.78 -0.44
N ALA A 115 -12.39 -23.33 -1.66
CA ALA A 115 -12.19 -22.57 -2.90
C ALA A 115 -13.23 -21.44 -3.07
N GLY A 116 -14.47 -21.64 -2.62
CA GLY A 116 -15.53 -20.62 -2.69
C GLY A 116 -15.20 -19.40 -1.83
N GLU A 117 -14.80 -19.60 -0.58
CA GLU A 117 -14.41 -18.51 0.31
C GLU A 117 -13.15 -17.79 -0.18
N VAL A 118 -12.17 -18.51 -0.77
CA VAL A 118 -11.00 -17.84 -1.39
C VAL A 118 -11.44 -16.98 -2.59
N SER A 119 -12.40 -17.46 -3.39
CA SER A 119 -12.98 -16.68 -4.49
C SER A 119 -13.62 -15.39 -3.98
N GLU A 120 -14.42 -15.46 -2.91
CA GLU A 120 -15.05 -14.29 -2.28
C GLU A 120 -14.01 -13.30 -1.73
N LEU A 121 -12.90 -13.79 -1.15
CA LEU A 121 -11.82 -12.92 -0.69
C LEU A 121 -11.09 -12.22 -1.85
N LEU A 122 -11.02 -12.85 -3.03
CA LEU A 122 -10.45 -12.24 -4.22
C LEU A 122 -11.34 -11.13 -4.82
N ASP A 123 -12.60 -11.00 -4.41
CA ASP A 123 -13.47 -9.86 -4.78
C ASP A 123 -12.81 -8.53 -4.42
N GLU A 124 -12.27 -8.42 -3.20
CA GLU A 124 -11.60 -7.21 -2.69
C GLU A 124 -10.41 -6.80 -3.58
N VAL A 125 -9.75 -7.77 -4.21
CA VAL A 125 -8.60 -7.52 -5.10
C VAL A 125 -9.06 -7.16 -6.52
N THR A 126 -10.09 -7.84 -7.01
CA THR A 126 -10.45 -7.91 -8.44
C THR A 126 -11.70 -7.13 -8.82
N ALA A 127 -12.42 -6.53 -7.87
CA ALA A 127 -13.57 -5.68 -8.16
C ALA A 127 -13.17 -4.57 -9.16
N THR A 128 -13.95 -4.45 -10.23
CA THR A 128 -13.55 -3.72 -11.44
C THR A 128 -13.30 -2.23 -11.22
N HIS A 129 -13.95 -1.60 -10.24
CA HIS A 129 -13.90 -0.15 -10.05
C HIS A 129 -13.29 0.28 -8.72
N ASP A 130 -13.54 -0.48 -7.66
CA ASP A 130 -13.13 -0.19 -6.28
C ASP A 130 -12.22 -1.26 -5.68
N GLY A 131 -11.90 -2.32 -6.43
CA GLY A 131 -10.93 -3.32 -6.01
C GLY A 131 -9.51 -2.74 -5.89
N ILE A 132 -8.64 -3.45 -5.18
CA ILE A 132 -7.26 -3.02 -4.93
C ILE A 132 -6.50 -2.70 -6.22
N LEU A 133 -6.64 -3.53 -7.27
CA LEU A 133 -5.95 -3.31 -8.54
C LEU A 133 -6.49 -2.12 -9.32
N ALA A 134 -7.82 -1.93 -9.34
CA ALA A 134 -8.45 -0.78 -9.96
C ALA A 134 -8.03 0.53 -9.26
N SER A 135 -8.03 0.52 -7.92
CA SER A 135 -7.56 1.64 -7.11
C SER A 135 -6.09 1.98 -7.35
N LEU A 136 -5.24 0.97 -7.53
CA LEU A 136 -3.83 1.18 -7.88
C LEU A 136 -3.66 1.78 -9.30
N GLY A 137 -4.47 1.34 -10.27
CA GLY A 137 -4.52 1.95 -11.60
C GLY A 137 -4.88 3.43 -11.54
N ASN A 138 -5.95 3.77 -10.80
CA ASN A 138 -6.37 5.16 -10.58
C ASN A 138 -5.25 6.01 -9.94
N LEU A 139 -4.51 5.45 -8.98
CA LEU A 139 -3.36 6.13 -8.36
C LEU A 139 -2.26 6.44 -9.38
N LEU A 140 -1.93 5.49 -10.26
CA LEU A 140 -0.92 5.67 -11.30
C LEU A 140 -1.35 6.72 -12.33
N HIS A 141 -2.63 6.73 -12.76
CA HIS A 141 -3.17 7.77 -13.63
C HIS A 141 -3.13 9.15 -12.97
N ALA A 142 -3.53 9.25 -11.71
CA ALA A 142 -3.45 10.51 -10.97
C ALA A 142 -2.00 11.03 -10.86
N LEU A 143 -1.04 10.14 -10.65
CA LEU A 143 0.38 10.51 -10.65
C LEU A 143 0.86 10.96 -12.02
N ALA A 144 0.44 10.29 -13.09
CA ALA A 144 0.74 10.72 -14.46
C ALA A 144 0.23 12.14 -14.73
N ASP A 145 -0.99 12.46 -14.26
CA ASP A 145 -1.57 13.78 -14.40
C ASP A 145 -0.82 14.86 -13.61
N VAL A 146 -0.25 14.52 -12.45
CA VAL A 146 0.67 15.41 -11.73
C VAL A 146 1.89 15.71 -12.58
N TYR A 147 2.56 14.68 -13.12
CA TYR A 147 3.75 14.88 -13.96
C TYR A 147 3.47 15.66 -15.23
N LYS A 148 2.30 15.49 -15.86
CA LYS A 148 1.88 16.31 -17.01
C LYS A 148 1.72 17.80 -16.67
N ARG A 149 1.46 18.14 -15.40
CA ARG A 149 1.37 19.52 -14.92
C ARG A 149 2.72 20.10 -14.49
N LEU A 150 3.72 19.26 -14.25
CA LEU A 150 5.08 19.72 -13.96
C LEU A 150 5.75 20.09 -15.29
N ASP A 151 6.07 21.37 -15.46
CA ASP A 151 6.54 21.93 -16.74
C ASP A 151 8.06 21.73 -16.89
N GLY A 152 8.46 20.51 -17.25
CA GLY A 152 9.86 20.17 -17.49
C GLY A 152 10.07 19.10 -18.58
N PRO A 153 11.30 18.99 -19.11
CA PRO A 153 11.63 18.10 -20.21
C PRO A 153 11.73 16.62 -19.82
N SER A 154 11.80 16.29 -18.53
CA SER A 154 11.97 14.92 -18.00
C SER A 154 10.66 14.30 -17.51
N GLU A 155 9.61 15.09 -17.43
CA GLU A 155 8.35 14.79 -16.75
C GLU A 155 7.39 14.03 -17.66
N TRP A 156 7.38 14.34 -18.96
CA TRP A 156 6.55 13.65 -19.95
C TRP A 156 6.87 12.14 -20.04
N PRO A 157 8.13 11.70 -20.18
CA PRO A 157 8.44 10.26 -20.18
C PRO A 157 8.00 9.54 -18.89
N VAL A 158 8.00 10.23 -17.75
CA VAL A 158 7.54 9.66 -16.47
C VAL A 158 6.02 9.51 -16.46
N ALA A 159 5.28 10.50 -16.94
CA ALA A 159 3.83 10.41 -17.08
C ALA A 159 3.40 9.26 -18.00
N GLU A 160 4.05 9.12 -19.16
CA GLU A 160 3.80 8.00 -20.09
C GLU A 160 4.13 6.65 -19.46
N ARG A 161 5.20 6.58 -18.66
CA ARG A 161 5.53 5.35 -17.92
C ARG A 161 4.44 4.99 -16.91
N MET A 162 3.85 5.96 -16.21
CA MET A 162 2.77 5.67 -15.25
C MET A 162 1.50 5.17 -15.96
N HIS A 163 1.12 5.79 -17.08
CA HIS A 163 0.04 5.29 -17.95
C HIS A 163 0.33 3.86 -18.43
N TYR A 164 1.55 3.60 -18.89
CA TYR A 164 1.95 2.26 -19.32
C TYR A 164 1.82 1.21 -18.19
N LEU A 165 2.23 1.55 -16.97
CA LEU A 165 2.09 0.63 -15.83
C LEU A 165 0.61 0.36 -15.50
N ALA A 166 -0.23 1.38 -15.52
CA ALA A 166 -1.66 1.24 -15.24
C ALA A 166 -2.35 0.37 -16.31
N ASP A 167 -2.18 0.74 -17.57
CA ASP A 167 -3.00 0.17 -18.66
C ASP A 167 -2.45 -1.18 -19.14
N TRP A 168 -1.12 -1.31 -19.21
CA TRP A 168 -0.48 -2.46 -19.87
C TRP A 168 0.17 -3.46 -18.92
N ARG A 169 0.39 -3.10 -17.64
CA ARG A 169 0.97 -4.02 -16.66
C ARG A 169 -0.02 -4.49 -15.62
N LEU A 170 -0.88 -3.62 -15.10
CA LEU A 170 -1.91 -4.03 -14.15
C LEU A 170 -3.08 -4.76 -14.83
N GLY A 171 -3.46 -4.37 -16.04
CA GLY A 171 -4.53 -5.01 -16.81
C GLY A 171 -4.39 -6.53 -16.89
N PRO A 172 -3.26 -7.08 -17.39
CA PRO A 172 -3.05 -8.53 -17.46
C PRO A 172 -3.10 -9.23 -16.10
N VAL A 173 -2.55 -8.60 -15.05
CA VAL A 173 -2.59 -9.16 -13.68
C VAL A 173 -4.03 -9.25 -13.17
N ALA A 174 -4.84 -8.19 -13.41
CA ALA A 174 -6.25 -8.19 -13.02
C ALA A 174 -7.03 -9.25 -13.78
N GLU A 175 -6.79 -9.42 -15.08
CA GLU A 175 -7.46 -10.40 -15.93
C GLU A 175 -7.13 -11.84 -15.51
N ASP A 176 -5.87 -12.13 -15.20
CA ASP A 176 -5.45 -13.44 -14.70
C ASP A 176 -6.07 -13.74 -13.33
N LEU A 177 -6.13 -12.76 -12.42
CA LEU A 177 -6.76 -12.96 -11.11
C LEU A 177 -8.28 -13.09 -11.19
N LEU A 178 -8.94 -12.39 -12.12
CA LEU A 178 -10.36 -12.60 -12.41
C LEU A 178 -10.62 -14.02 -12.90
N ARG A 179 -9.73 -14.56 -13.75
CA ARG A 179 -9.81 -15.95 -14.21
C ARG A 179 -9.61 -16.94 -13.06
N VAL A 180 -8.59 -16.74 -12.22
CA VAL A 180 -8.34 -17.56 -11.03
C VAL A 180 -9.55 -17.54 -10.09
N ARG A 181 -10.14 -16.36 -9.86
CA ARG A 181 -11.33 -16.19 -9.02
C ARG A 181 -12.53 -16.96 -9.59
N ALA A 182 -12.77 -16.86 -10.89
CA ALA A 182 -13.85 -17.60 -11.57
C ALA A 182 -13.65 -19.12 -11.46
N ASP A 183 -12.44 -19.61 -11.71
CA ASP A 183 -12.09 -21.03 -11.56
C ASP A 183 -12.31 -21.53 -10.13
N LEU A 184 -11.98 -20.73 -9.12
CA LEU A 184 -12.20 -21.05 -7.71
C LEU A 184 -13.69 -21.05 -7.34
N ALA A 185 -14.47 -20.11 -7.87
CA ALA A 185 -15.92 -20.09 -7.70
C ALA A 185 -16.56 -21.36 -8.27
N ASP A 186 -16.17 -21.75 -9.49
CA ASP A 186 -16.66 -22.96 -10.15
C ASP A 186 -16.31 -24.23 -9.37
N ARG A 187 -15.11 -24.30 -8.78
CA ARG A 187 -14.72 -25.42 -7.91
C ARG A 187 -15.53 -25.49 -6.63
N GLY A 188 -15.85 -24.34 -6.03
CA GLY A 188 -16.67 -24.22 -4.83
C GLY A 188 -18.16 -24.47 -5.08
N ALA A 189 -18.64 -24.29 -6.31
CA ALA A 189 -20.04 -24.43 -6.65
C ALA A 189 -20.53 -25.90 -6.66
N PRO A 190 -21.83 -26.14 -6.37
CA PRO A 190 -22.48 -27.43 -6.60
C PRO A 190 -22.36 -27.87 -8.08
N PRO A 191 -22.35 -29.18 -8.40
CA PRO A 191 -22.08 -29.67 -9.76
C PRO A 191 -22.95 -29.07 -10.88
N GLY A 192 -24.24 -28.81 -10.61
CA GLY A 192 -25.16 -28.19 -11.58
C GLY A 192 -24.98 -26.68 -11.74
N ARG A 193 -24.07 -26.07 -10.97
CA ARG A 193 -23.78 -24.64 -10.95
C ARG A 193 -22.34 -24.30 -11.37
N ARG A 194 -21.65 -25.22 -12.04
CA ARG A 194 -20.26 -25.05 -12.49
C ARG A 194 -20.16 -24.72 -13.97
N GLY A 195 -19.12 -23.98 -14.32
CA GLY A 195 -18.63 -23.87 -15.68
C GLY A 195 -19.24 -22.68 -16.44
N PRO A 196 -18.73 -22.44 -17.67
CA PRO A 196 -19.07 -21.25 -18.40
C PRO A 196 -20.55 -21.25 -18.79
N TYR A 197 -21.24 -20.18 -18.41
CA TYR A 197 -22.62 -19.93 -18.80
C TYR A 197 -22.67 -19.13 -20.10
N ALA A 198 -23.67 -19.41 -20.94
CA ALA A 198 -24.00 -18.52 -22.04
C ALA A 198 -24.38 -17.15 -21.47
N PRO A 199 -24.00 -16.04 -22.13
CA PRO A 199 -24.41 -14.72 -21.69
C PRO A 199 -25.94 -14.65 -21.67
N PRO A 200 -26.55 -14.05 -20.63
CA PRO A 200 -27.98 -13.82 -20.63
C PRO A 200 -28.38 -12.94 -21.82
N PRO A 201 -29.63 -13.03 -22.30
CA PRO A 201 -30.12 -12.14 -23.35
C PRO A 201 -29.91 -10.68 -22.94
N ALA A 202 -29.53 -9.84 -23.90
CA ALA A 202 -29.31 -8.42 -23.66
C ALA A 202 -30.57 -7.79 -23.06
N PRO A 203 -30.43 -6.89 -22.07
CA PRO A 203 -31.57 -6.19 -21.51
C PRO A 203 -32.32 -5.41 -22.61
N PRO A 204 -33.66 -5.31 -22.55
CA PRO A 204 -34.42 -4.57 -23.55
C PRO A 204 -33.95 -3.11 -23.58
N ALA A 205 -33.82 -2.56 -24.79
CA ALA A 205 -33.44 -1.17 -24.96
C ALA A 205 -34.44 -0.26 -24.21
N PRO A 206 -33.97 0.82 -23.55
CA PRO A 206 -34.87 1.77 -22.92
C PRO A 206 -35.82 2.29 -24.01
N THR A 207 -37.12 2.08 -23.81
CA THR A 207 -38.16 2.61 -24.70
C THR A 207 -38.03 4.11 -24.69
N SER A 208 -37.52 4.67 -25.79
CA SER A 208 -37.56 6.10 -26.04
C SER A 208 -39.03 6.49 -26.08
N ALA A 209 -39.53 7.05 -24.97
CA ALA A 209 -40.83 7.69 -24.95
C ALA A 209 -40.74 8.86 -25.93
N ALA A 210 -41.16 8.61 -27.17
CA ALA A 210 -41.33 9.62 -28.19
C ALA A 210 -42.26 10.69 -27.61
N SER A 211 -41.66 11.80 -27.18
CA SER A 211 -42.35 12.99 -26.77
C SER A 211 -43.15 13.49 -27.97
N GLY A 212 -44.44 13.16 -27.97
CA GLY A 212 -45.40 13.71 -28.91
C GLY A 212 -45.46 15.22 -28.74
N ARG A 213 -44.71 15.97 -29.55
CA ARG A 213 -45.05 17.35 -29.88
C ARG A 213 -46.08 17.31 -30.99
N THR A 214 -47.34 17.36 -30.61
CA THR A 214 -48.40 17.86 -31.50
C THR A 214 -48.09 19.33 -31.83
N ARG A 215 -48.25 19.63 -33.12
CA ARG A 215 -48.00 20.91 -33.76
C ARG A 215 -49.22 21.82 -33.66
#